data_AF-A0A2N3CBD5-F1
#
_entry.id   AF-A0A2N3CBD5-F1
#
_cell.length_a   1.000
_cell.length_b   1.000
_cell.length_c   1.000
_cell.angle_alpha   90.00
_cell.angle_beta   90.00
_cell.angle_gamma   90.00
#
_symmetry.space_group_name_H-M   'P 1'
#
loop_
_entity.id
_entity.type
_entity.pdbx_description
1 polymer ?
#
loop_
_entity_poly.entity_id
_entity_poly.type
_entity_poly.pdbx_seq_one_letter_code
_entity_poly.pdbx_strand_id
1 'polypeptide(L)'
;MTPWALVARKIIKNAESRREAIENLRIAKILYNLATTECDHVVEIDVDGLKLGLDRHLKDIGGRLTFWSPYVLYEGERSFVTFLELRRKGGCETQAAQKFVFSMMHHSIREADPDLADVELAIAYMPGLKRRSLTLLEPKTTEFMSIDELQDRVEFTYNTWFEVLFEREQKKRAAG
;
A
#
# COMPACT_ATOMS: atom_id res chain seq x y z
N MET A 1 -23.99 -25.55 -1.06
CA MET A 1 -23.85 -25.44 -2.53
C MET A 1 -24.53 -24.15 -2.98
N THR A 2 -23.84 -23.27 -3.70
CA THR A 2 -24.39 -21.94 -4.04
C THR A 2 -25.54 -22.04 -5.04
N PRO A 3 -26.66 -21.31 -4.83
CA PRO A 3 -27.86 -21.43 -5.65
C PRO A 3 -27.72 -20.68 -6.97
N TRP A 4 -26.88 -21.20 -7.87
CA TRP A 4 -26.56 -20.60 -9.18
C TRP A 4 -27.78 -20.27 -10.04
N ALA A 5 -28.87 -21.03 -9.89
CA ALA A 5 -30.12 -20.75 -10.58
C ALA A 5 -30.73 -19.39 -10.16
N LEU A 6 -30.63 -19.00 -8.89
CA LEU A 6 -31.13 -17.71 -8.40
C LEU A 6 -30.21 -16.56 -8.84
N VAL A 7 -28.90 -16.77 -8.78
CA VAL A 7 -27.89 -15.79 -9.22
C VAL A 7 -28.04 -15.53 -10.72
N ALA A 8 -28.16 -16.58 -11.54
CA ALA A 8 -28.37 -16.45 -12.98
C ALA A 8 -29.68 -15.71 -13.31
N ARG A 9 -30.78 -15.98 -12.60
CA ARG A 9 -32.04 -15.25 -12.78
C ARG A 9 -31.89 -13.76 -12.47
N LYS A 10 -31.17 -13.40 -11.40
CA LYS A 10 -30.91 -11.99 -11.07
C LYS A 10 -30.03 -11.32 -12.13
N ILE A 11 -28.98 -11.99 -12.60
CA ILE A 11 -28.09 -11.47 -13.65
C ILE A 11 -28.86 -11.26 -14.96
N ILE A 12 -29.66 -12.23 -15.39
CA ILE A 12 -30.47 -12.13 -16.61
C ILE A 12 -31.51 -11.00 -16.49
N LYS A 13 -32.10 -10.81 -15.30
CA LYS A 13 -33.08 -9.74 -15.06
C LYS A 13 -32.48 -8.34 -15.20
N ASN A 14 -31.20 -8.17 -14.87
CA ASN A 14 -30.55 -6.86 -14.78
C ASN A 14 -29.60 -6.56 -15.94
N ALA A 15 -29.27 -7.54 -16.79
CA ALA A 15 -28.40 -7.34 -17.95
C ALA A 15 -29.16 -6.67 -19.10
N GLU A 16 -28.50 -5.76 -19.81
CA GLU A 16 -29.05 -5.06 -20.97
C GLU A 16 -29.04 -5.93 -22.24
N SER A 17 -28.26 -7.02 -22.23
CA SER A 17 -28.21 -7.96 -23.34
C SER A 17 -27.96 -9.41 -22.90
N ARG A 18 -28.32 -10.34 -23.78
CA ARG A 18 -28.02 -11.77 -23.59
C ARG A 18 -26.51 -12.04 -23.51
N ARG A 19 -25.71 -11.30 -24.28
CA ARG A 19 -24.23 -11.41 -24.27
C ARG A 19 -23.68 -10.98 -22.91
N GLU A 20 -24.15 -9.85 -22.39
CA GLU A 20 -23.78 -9.36 -21.07
C GLU A 20 -24.21 -10.33 -19.96
N ALA A 21 -25.41 -10.91 -20.03
CA ALA A 21 -25.86 -11.90 -19.05
C ALA A 21 -24.95 -13.15 -18.99
N ILE A 22 -24.45 -13.60 -20.14
CA ILE A 22 -23.53 -14.74 -20.25
C ILE A 22 -22.18 -14.39 -19.61
N GLU A 23 -21.60 -13.23 -19.94
CA GLU A 23 -20.31 -12.81 -19.39
C GLU A 23 -20.40 -12.51 -17.89
N ASN A 24 -21.45 -11.82 -17.44
CA ASN A 24 -21.66 -11.54 -16.02
C ASN A 24 -21.84 -12.83 -15.21
N LEU A 25 -22.54 -13.83 -15.74
CA LEU A 25 -22.66 -15.13 -15.08
C LEU A 25 -21.33 -15.89 -15.04
N ARG A 26 -20.51 -15.77 -16.09
CA ARG A 26 -19.16 -16.35 -16.15
C ARG A 26 -18.25 -15.70 -15.11
N ILE A 27 -18.23 -14.36 -15.05
CA ILE A 27 -17.47 -13.58 -14.07
C ILE A 27 -17.94 -13.94 -12.65
N ALA A 28 -19.25 -13.97 -12.39
CA ALA A 28 -19.78 -14.34 -11.09
C ALA A 28 -19.31 -15.73 -10.64
N LYS A 29 -19.28 -16.72 -11.54
CA LYS A 29 -18.75 -18.06 -11.25
C LYS A 29 -17.26 -18.06 -10.97
N ILE A 30 -16.48 -17.30 -11.74
CA ILE A 30 -15.04 -17.14 -11.51
C ILE A 30 -14.79 -16.50 -10.15
N LEU A 31 -15.46 -15.38 -9.83
CA LEU A 31 -15.33 -14.70 -8.54
C LEU A 31 -15.78 -15.57 -7.37
N TYR A 32 -16.88 -16.30 -7.53
CA TYR A 32 -17.34 -17.24 -6.50
C TYR A 32 -16.32 -18.36 -6.30
N ASN A 33 -15.83 -18.97 -7.38
CA ASN A 33 -14.82 -20.01 -7.28
C ASN A 33 -13.53 -19.45 -6.65
N LEU A 34 -13.05 -18.29 -7.06
CA LEU A 34 -11.91 -17.63 -6.41
C LEU A 34 -12.15 -17.47 -4.90
N ALA A 35 -13.32 -16.93 -4.52
CA ALA A 35 -13.69 -16.72 -3.12
C ALA A 35 -13.94 -18.01 -2.32
N THR A 36 -14.17 -19.16 -2.97
CA THR A 36 -14.49 -20.43 -2.27
C THR A 36 -13.49 -21.55 -2.45
N THR A 37 -12.53 -21.41 -3.35
CA THR A 37 -11.57 -22.48 -3.71
C THR A 37 -10.15 -22.12 -3.30
N GLU A 38 -9.81 -20.83 -3.19
CA GLU A 38 -8.51 -20.36 -2.73
C GLU A 38 -8.70 -19.48 -1.50
N CYS A 39 -7.78 -19.58 -0.53
CA CYS A 39 -7.77 -18.81 0.73
C CYS A 39 -7.48 -17.32 0.50
N ASP A 40 -7.81 -16.80 -0.68
CA ASP A 40 -7.42 -15.47 -1.12
C ASP A 40 -8.54 -14.50 -0.78
N HIS A 41 -8.51 -14.08 0.48
CA HIS A 41 -9.45 -13.12 1.02
C HIS A 41 -8.71 -11.88 1.51
N VAL A 42 -9.47 -10.80 1.65
CA VAL A 42 -8.96 -9.52 2.09
C VAL A 42 -9.70 -9.16 3.35
N VAL A 43 -8.95 -8.86 4.41
CA VAL A 43 -9.50 -8.38 5.67
C VAL A 43 -9.08 -6.93 5.82
N GLU A 44 -10.06 -6.03 5.96
CA GLU A 44 -9.79 -4.63 6.28
C GLU A 44 -9.20 -4.53 7.69
N ILE A 45 -8.15 -3.72 7.83
CA ILE A 45 -7.48 -3.47 9.11
C ILE A 45 -7.43 -1.97 9.39
N ASP A 46 -7.65 -1.61 10.65
CA ASP A 46 -7.52 -0.23 11.12
C ASP A 46 -6.13 -0.03 11.69
N VAL A 47 -5.16 0.24 10.82
CA VAL A 47 -3.77 0.53 11.21
C VAL A 47 -3.53 2.03 11.09
N ASP A 48 -3.35 2.65 12.25
CA ASP A 48 -3.16 4.08 12.41
C ASP A 48 -1.79 4.52 11.84
N GLY A 49 -1.77 5.63 11.08
CA GLY A 49 -0.54 6.11 10.44
C GLY A 49 0.59 6.44 11.43
N LEU A 50 1.85 6.29 11.01
CA LEU A 50 3.01 6.54 11.87
C LEU A 50 3.14 8.04 12.09
N LYS A 51 3.19 8.45 13.36
CA LYS A 51 3.44 9.83 13.74
C LYS A 51 4.95 10.07 13.70
N LEU A 52 5.40 10.78 12.66
CA LEU A 52 6.74 11.34 12.59
C LEU A 52 6.66 12.86 12.61
N GLY A 53 7.46 13.49 13.46
CA GLY A 53 7.55 14.94 13.57
C GLY A 53 8.31 15.55 12.39
N LEU A 54 8.17 16.85 12.15
CA LEU A 54 9.13 17.59 11.33
C LEU A 54 10.38 18.02 12.12
N ASP A 55 10.30 17.89 13.44
CA ASP A 55 11.37 18.12 14.41
C ASP A 55 11.26 17.02 15.47
N ARG A 56 12.37 16.34 15.78
CA ARG A 56 12.43 15.27 16.81
C ARG A 56 11.90 15.68 18.19
N HIS A 57 11.92 16.98 18.50
CA HIS A 57 11.43 17.60 19.74
C HIS A 57 9.96 18.02 19.64
N LEU A 58 9.40 18.10 18.44
CA LEU A 58 8.01 18.49 18.18
C LEU A 58 7.29 17.35 17.43
N LYS A 59 7.19 16.18 18.08
CA LYS A 59 6.54 14.98 17.53
C LYS A 59 5.09 15.21 17.09
N ASP A 60 4.43 16.24 17.64
CA ASP A 60 3.06 16.63 17.29
C ASP A 60 2.98 17.70 16.18
N ILE A 61 4.11 18.32 15.80
CA ILE A 61 4.22 19.23 14.67
C ILE A 61 4.78 18.42 13.49
N GLY A 62 3.92 17.60 12.91
CA GLY A 62 4.28 16.70 11.82
C GLY A 62 3.05 16.00 11.25
N GLY A 63 3.13 15.66 9.96
CA GLY A 63 2.08 14.90 9.29
C GLY A 63 2.12 13.43 9.67
N ARG A 64 0.95 12.81 9.83
CA ARG A 64 0.83 11.36 9.93
C ARG A 64 1.22 10.73 8.59
N LEU A 65 2.18 9.81 8.59
CA LEU A 65 2.64 9.13 7.39
C LEU A 65 2.09 7.71 7.33
N THR A 66 1.33 7.41 6.29
CA THR A 66 0.74 6.10 6.04
C THR A 66 1.33 5.55 4.73
N PHE A 67 2.08 4.46 4.83
CA PHE A 67 2.70 3.77 3.69
C PHE A 67 2.26 2.30 3.64
N TRP A 68 0.98 2.04 3.84
CA TRP A 68 0.39 0.71 3.71
C TRP A 68 -1.07 0.83 3.29
N SER A 69 -1.59 -0.28 2.79
CA SER A 69 -3.00 -0.42 2.48
C SER A 69 -3.77 -0.81 3.76
N PRO A 70 -5.03 -0.39 3.92
CA PRO A 70 -5.84 -0.69 5.11
C PRO A 70 -6.38 -2.13 5.07
N TYR A 71 -5.59 -3.09 4.59
CA TYR A 71 -6.01 -4.48 4.48
C TYR A 71 -4.84 -5.46 4.57
N VAL A 72 -5.13 -6.63 5.13
CA VAL A 72 -4.32 -7.85 5.02
C VAL A 72 -4.84 -8.66 3.85
N LEU A 73 -3.92 -9.05 2.97
CA LEU A 73 -4.15 -9.96 1.87
C LEU A 73 -3.74 -11.36 2.31
N TYR A 74 -4.61 -12.34 2.12
CA TYR A 74 -4.26 -13.74 2.29
C TYR A 74 -4.01 -14.34 0.91
N GLU A 75 -2.94 -15.13 0.76
CA GLU A 75 -2.66 -15.94 -0.44
C GLU A 75 -2.27 -17.34 0.03
N GLY A 76 -3.19 -18.30 -0.06
CA GLY A 76 -2.99 -19.62 0.56
C GLY A 76 -2.80 -19.52 2.09
N GLU A 77 -1.63 -19.92 2.58
CA GLU A 77 -1.25 -19.82 4.01
C GLU A 77 -0.48 -18.53 4.35
N ARG A 78 -0.14 -17.73 3.34
CA ARG A 78 0.60 -16.49 3.53
C ARG A 78 -0.37 -15.36 3.80
N SER A 79 0.03 -14.43 4.66
CA SER A 79 -0.70 -13.18 4.90
C SER A 79 0.26 -12.02 4.74
N PHE A 80 -0.14 -11.01 3.98
CA PHE A 80 0.70 -9.85 3.69
C PHE A 80 -0.06 -8.53 3.74
N VAL A 81 0.60 -7.53 4.31
CA VAL A 81 0.20 -6.12 4.16
C VAL A 81 1.05 -5.49 3.08
N THR A 82 0.42 -4.72 2.19
CA THR A 82 1.10 -4.13 1.03
C THR A 82 1.14 -2.61 1.06
N PHE A 83 2.28 -2.05 0.69
CA PHE A 83 2.37 -0.66 0.21
C PHE A 83 2.18 -0.63 -1.31
N LEU A 84 1.22 0.16 -1.80
CA LEU A 84 1.03 0.36 -3.24
C LEU A 84 1.97 1.46 -3.76
N GLU A 85 3.02 1.09 -4.49
CA GLU A 85 3.91 2.04 -5.14
C GLU A 85 3.36 2.41 -6.53
N LEU A 86 2.63 3.52 -6.57
CA LEU A 86 1.97 4.02 -7.77
C LEU A 86 2.85 4.99 -8.58
N ARG A 87 4.01 5.41 -8.05
CA ARG A 87 4.90 6.34 -8.75
C ARG A 87 5.59 5.62 -9.90
N ARG A 88 5.64 6.30 -11.07
CA ARG A 88 6.26 5.77 -12.29
C ARG A 88 7.78 5.88 -12.32
N LYS A 89 8.36 6.80 -11.55
CA LYS A 89 9.79 7.09 -11.48
C LYS A 89 10.15 7.59 -10.08
N GLY A 90 11.32 7.21 -9.58
CA GLY A 90 11.84 7.71 -8.30
C GLY A 90 11.04 7.23 -7.09
N GLY A 91 10.33 6.10 -7.24
CA GLY A 91 9.63 5.43 -6.16
C GLY A 91 10.54 4.46 -5.40
N CYS A 92 9.98 3.34 -4.94
CA CYS A 92 10.70 2.26 -4.27
C CYS A 92 11.59 1.40 -5.19
N GLU A 93 12.19 2.00 -6.23
CA GLU A 93 13.10 1.30 -7.16
C GLU A 93 14.46 1.01 -6.52
N THR A 94 14.86 1.78 -5.50
CA THR A 94 16.14 1.64 -4.81
C THR A 94 16.00 0.84 -3.51
N GLN A 95 17.07 0.16 -3.10
CA GLN A 95 17.08 -0.57 -1.83
C GLN A 95 16.91 0.36 -0.62
N ALA A 96 17.44 1.58 -0.68
CA ALA A 96 17.27 2.56 0.39
C ALA A 96 15.80 2.98 0.56
N ALA A 97 15.09 3.21 -0.55
CA ALA A 97 13.66 3.54 -0.52
C ALA A 97 12.81 2.36 -0.03
N GLN A 98 13.13 1.14 -0.48
CA GLN A 98 12.47 -0.08 0.02
C GLN A 98 12.69 -0.26 1.52
N LYS A 99 13.94 -0.15 2.01
CA LYS A 99 14.26 -0.28 3.43
C LYS A 99 13.49 0.74 4.28
N PHE A 100 13.40 1.99 3.82
CA PHE A 100 12.62 3.03 4.51
C PHE A 100 11.15 2.64 4.62
N VAL A 101 10.49 2.26 3.50
CA VAL A 101 9.07 1.87 3.50
C VAL A 101 8.81 0.64 4.36
N PHE A 102 9.63 -0.40 4.24
CA PHE A 102 9.45 -1.60 5.06
C PHE A 102 9.63 -1.32 6.55
N SER A 103 10.55 -0.43 6.92
CA SER A 103 10.73 -0.05 8.32
C SER A 103 9.52 0.72 8.86
N MET A 104 8.95 1.64 8.07
CA MET A 104 7.69 2.32 8.42
C MET A 104 6.55 1.32 8.62
N MET A 105 6.40 0.36 7.70
CA MET A 105 5.39 -0.70 7.78
C MET A 105 5.61 -1.58 9.02
N HIS A 106 6.85 -1.99 9.30
CA HIS A 106 7.17 -2.81 10.47
C HIS A 106 6.73 -2.14 11.78
N HIS A 107 7.14 -0.90 12.02
CA HIS A 107 6.78 -0.17 13.23
C HIS A 107 5.27 0.07 13.36
N SER A 108 4.60 0.36 12.24
CA SER A 108 3.18 0.73 12.27
C SER A 108 2.24 -0.47 12.30
N ILE A 109 2.69 -1.62 11.81
CA ILE A 109 1.86 -2.82 11.67
C ILE A 109 2.29 -3.87 12.68
N ARG A 110 3.52 -4.38 12.57
CA ARG A 110 3.98 -5.53 13.36
C ARG A 110 4.25 -5.17 14.81
N GLU A 111 4.86 -4.01 15.07
CA GLU A 111 5.14 -3.59 16.46
C GLU A 111 3.92 -2.96 17.14
N ALA A 112 3.04 -2.31 16.38
CA ALA A 112 1.86 -1.66 16.92
C ALA A 112 0.73 -2.64 17.27
N ASP A 113 0.61 -3.74 16.52
CA ASP A 113 -0.44 -4.74 16.69
C ASP A 113 0.16 -6.16 16.82
N PRO A 114 0.08 -6.78 18.01
CA PRO A 114 0.55 -8.14 18.23
C PRO A 114 -0.09 -9.20 17.31
N ASP A 115 -1.34 -9.00 16.88
CA ASP A 115 -2.03 -9.94 16.00
C ASP A 115 -1.44 -9.92 14.57
N LEU A 116 -0.70 -8.86 14.24
CA LEU A 116 -0.03 -8.67 12.95
C LEU A 116 1.49 -8.81 13.05
N ALA A 117 2.04 -9.24 14.18
CA ALA A 117 3.49 -9.31 14.41
C ALA A 117 4.24 -10.11 13.33
N ASP A 118 3.62 -11.19 12.85
CA ASP A 118 4.20 -12.12 11.87
C ASP A 118 3.70 -11.88 10.43
N VAL A 119 2.82 -10.89 10.20
CA VAL A 119 2.29 -10.63 8.85
C VAL A 119 3.41 -10.26 7.89
N GLU A 120 3.43 -10.83 6.69
CA GLU A 120 4.44 -10.50 5.70
C GLU A 120 4.26 -9.04 5.21
N LEU A 121 5.36 -8.38 4.86
CA LEU A 121 5.33 -7.01 4.35
C LEU A 121 5.77 -7.04 2.90
N ALA A 122 5.02 -6.39 2.02
CA ALA A 122 5.37 -6.30 0.62
C ALA A 122 5.14 -4.90 0.04
N ILE A 123 5.92 -4.54 -0.97
CA ILE A 123 5.66 -3.36 -1.81
C ILE A 123 5.12 -3.86 -3.13
N ALA A 124 3.88 -3.51 -3.45
CA ALA A 124 3.24 -3.81 -4.71
C ALA A 124 3.60 -2.71 -5.72
N TYR A 125 4.61 -2.99 -6.55
CA TYR A 125 5.16 -2.06 -7.53
C TYR A 125 4.52 -2.26 -8.91
N MET A 126 4.08 -1.17 -9.54
CA MET A 126 3.55 -1.19 -10.90
C MET A 126 4.51 -0.50 -11.88
N PRO A 127 5.34 -1.25 -12.64
CA PRO A 127 6.22 -0.68 -13.66
C PRO A 127 5.44 -0.22 -14.91
N GLY A 128 4.69 0.87 -14.77
CA GLY A 128 4.00 1.56 -15.86
C GLY A 128 2.75 0.86 -16.44
N LEU A 129 1.94 1.61 -17.20
CA LEU A 129 0.63 1.17 -17.70
C LEU A 129 0.68 0.18 -18.87
N LYS A 130 1.86 -0.10 -19.44
CA LYS A 130 1.98 -0.96 -20.64
C LYS A 130 1.74 -2.44 -20.35
N ARG A 131 1.91 -2.87 -19.10
CA ARG A 131 1.51 -4.19 -18.60
C ARG A 131 0.78 -3.98 -17.28
N ARG A 132 -0.43 -4.54 -17.15
CA ARG A 132 -1.14 -4.60 -15.86
C ARG A 132 -0.57 -5.73 -14.98
N SER A 133 0.76 -5.76 -14.84
CA SER A 133 1.46 -6.73 -13.99
C SER A 133 2.00 -5.99 -12.78
N LEU A 134 1.59 -6.43 -11.59
CA LEU A 134 2.19 -6.03 -10.33
C LEU A 134 3.45 -6.85 -10.07
N THR A 135 4.48 -6.21 -9.53
CA THR A 135 5.65 -6.88 -8.99
C THR A 135 5.63 -6.69 -7.48
N LEU A 136 5.57 -7.79 -6.74
CA LEU A 136 5.75 -7.75 -5.29
C LEU A 136 7.25 -7.70 -4.99
N LEU A 137 7.65 -6.66 -4.29
CA LEU A 137 8.97 -6.56 -3.70
C LEU A 137 8.83 -6.96 -2.23
N GLU A 138 9.68 -7.88 -1.80
CA GLU A 138 9.74 -8.34 -0.42
C GLU A 138 11.01 -7.79 0.26
N PRO A 139 11.01 -7.63 1.59
CA PRO A 139 12.17 -7.14 2.32
C PRO A 139 13.32 -8.14 2.17
N LYS A 140 14.44 -7.68 1.60
CA LYS A 140 15.66 -8.50 1.46
C LYS A 140 16.40 -8.75 2.77
N THR A 141 16.03 -8.01 3.81
CA THR A 141 16.62 -8.07 5.15
C THR A 141 15.53 -7.87 6.18
N THR A 142 15.71 -8.47 7.34
CA THR A 142 14.88 -8.26 8.53
C THR A 142 15.38 -7.11 9.40
N GLU A 143 16.54 -6.52 9.07
CA GLU A 143 17.05 -5.34 9.77
C GLU A 143 16.31 -4.08 9.31
N PHE A 144 15.30 -3.69 10.07
CA PHE A 144 14.57 -2.45 9.89
C PHE A 144 15.29 -1.27 10.57
N MET A 145 15.11 -0.07 10.02
CA MET A 145 15.57 1.16 10.64
C MET A 145 14.78 1.39 11.93
N SER A 146 15.39 1.98 12.95
CA SER A 146 14.65 2.37 14.16
C SER A 146 13.72 3.56 13.89
N ILE A 147 12.76 3.79 14.79
CA ILE A 147 11.90 4.99 14.75
C ILE A 147 12.72 6.28 14.73
N ASP A 148 13.81 6.36 15.50
CA ASP A 148 14.67 7.55 15.53
C ASP A 148 15.40 7.76 14.19
N GLU A 149 15.91 6.68 13.57
CA GLU A 149 16.52 6.77 12.25
C GLU A 149 15.51 7.18 11.16
N LEU A 150 14.25 6.73 11.27
CA LEU A 150 13.17 7.13 10.38
C LEU A 150 12.83 8.61 10.56
N GLN A 151 12.74 9.06 11.80
CA GLN A 151 12.49 10.45 12.18
C GLN A 151 13.58 11.37 11.60
N ASP A 152 14.86 11.02 11.79
CA ASP A 152 16.00 11.78 11.26
C ASP A 152 15.95 11.90 9.73
N ARG A 153 15.58 10.82 9.02
CA ARG A 153 15.48 10.84 7.55
C ARG A 153 14.34 11.71 7.05
N VAL A 154 13.19 11.67 7.73
CA VAL A 154 12.05 12.52 7.40
C VAL A 154 12.43 13.98 7.62
N GLU A 155 12.97 14.32 8.78
CA GLU A 155 13.42 15.66 9.13
C GLU A 155 14.45 16.19 8.12
N PHE A 156 15.48 15.39 7.80
CA PHE A 156 16.49 15.76 6.79
C PHE A 156 15.87 16.08 5.42
N THR A 157 14.88 15.28 4.98
CA THR A 157 14.22 15.47 3.68
C THR A 157 13.44 16.78 3.65
N TYR A 158 12.67 17.06 4.69
CA TYR A 158 11.88 18.28 4.78
C TYR A 158 12.75 19.52 4.94
N ASN A 159 13.81 19.46 5.73
CA ASN A 159 14.76 20.58 5.88
C ASN A 159 15.44 20.90 4.55
N THR A 160 15.88 19.88 3.81
CA THR A 160 16.45 20.06 2.46
C THR A 160 15.45 20.72 1.51
N TRP A 161 14.18 20.30 1.55
CA TRP A 161 13.13 20.92 0.74
C TRP A 161 12.87 22.37 1.12
N PHE A 162 12.82 22.66 2.42
CA PHE A 162 12.66 24.01 2.92
C PHE A 162 13.79 24.92 2.44
N GLU A 163 15.05 24.48 2.56
CA GLU A 163 16.21 25.22 2.06
C GLU A 163 16.10 25.53 0.56
N VAL A 164 15.80 24.52 -0.26
CA VAL A 164 15.66 24.69 -1.72
C VAL A 164 14.53 25.66 -2.07
N LEU A 165 13.38 25.57 -1.39
CA LEU A 165 12.25 26.46 -1.63
C LEU A 165 12.56 27.90 -1.20
N PHE A 166 13.20 28.05 -0.04
CA PHE A 166 13.62 29.35 0.48
C PHE A 166 14.61 30.03 -0.46
N GLU A 167 15.65 29.33 -0.91
CA GLU A 167 16.61 29.86 -1.89
C GLU A 167 15.94 30.29 -3.19
N ARG A 168 14.98 29.49 -3.68
CA ARG A 168 14.21 29.83 -4.89
C ARG A 168 13.39 31.11 -4.69
N GLU A 169 12.79 31.29 -3.51
CA GLU A 169 12.04 32.49 -3.19
C GLU A 169 12.95 33.72 -3.11
N GLN A 170 14.10 33.62 -2.45
CA GLN A 170 15.08 34.71 -2.37
C GLN A 170 15.56 35.13 -3.76
N LYS A 171 15.87 34.18 -4.64
CA LYS A 171 16.26 34.45 -6.03
C LYS A 171 15.15 35.14 -6.82
N LYS A 172 13.88 34.75 -6.63
CA LYS A 172 12.74 35.44 -7.26
C LYS A 172 12.59 36.88 -6.78
N ARG A 173 12.74 37.12 -5.47
CA ARG A 173 12.67 38.47 -4.88
C ARG A 173 13.82 39.37 -5.29
N ALA A 174 15.01 38.81 -5.53
CA ALA A 174 16.17 39.56 -6.01
C ALA A 174 16.16 39.86 -7.52
N ALA A 175 15.30 39.18 -8.29
CA ALA A 175 15.21 39.30 -9.75
C ALA A 175 14.00 40.12 -10.25
N GLY A 176 13.13 40.59 -9.34
CA GLY A 176 12.02 41.50 -9.62
C GLY A 176 12.24 42.85 -8.95
#